data_AF-A0A950J4V5-F1
#
_entry.id   AF-A0A950J4V5-F1
#
_cell.length_a   1.000
_cell.length_b   1.000
_cell.length_c   1.000
_cell.angle_alpha   90.00
_cell.angle_beta   90.00
_cell.angle_gamma   90.00
#
_symmetry.space_group_name_H-M   'P 1'
#
loop_
_entity.id
_entity.type
_entity.pdbx_description
1 polymer ?
#
loop_
_entity_poly.entity_id
_entity_poly.type
_entity_poly.pdbx_seq_one_letter_code
_entity_poly.pdbx_strand_id
1 'polypeptide(L)'
;MELIAGNHEGRSRGVAVLGATHECLVRDDWLLMHGDRPTLNGRAIIGHLHPSIHLGGDESVPVFLASDRLIVVPALTPYSRGLDVRSNDCMFALEAWDLRSKDMKVVAASPRLFDLGKLSALRSDHYGAAPSSGRRYSRKFLQPDR
;
A
#
# COMPACT_ATOMS: atom_id res chain seq x y z
N MET A 1 -4.38 -16.55 -15.76
CA MET A 1 -4.56 -15.39 -14.85
C MET A 1 -4.21 -15.91 -13.46
N GLU A 2 -3.24 -15.28 -12.81
CA GLU A 2 -2.79 -15.65 -11.46
C GLU A 2 -3.43 -14.69 -10.46
N LEU A 3 -3.97 -15.17 -9.35
CA LEU A 3 -4.56 -14.33 -8.30
C LEU A 3 -3.83 -14.53 -6.98
N ILE A 4 -3.35 -13.43 -6.40
CA ILE A 4 -2.77 -13.41 -5.06
C ILE A 4 -3.89 -13.20 -4.05
N ALA A 5 -4.11 -14.17 -3.16
CA ALA A 5 -5.12 -14.09 -2.11
C ALA A 5 -4.72 -13.05 -1.07
N GLY A 6 -5.63 -12.13 -0.78
CA GLY A 6 -5.53 -11.25 0.38
C GLY A 6 -6.26 -11.81 1.60
N ASN A 7 -6.27 -11.00 2.65
CA ASN A 7 -6.91 -11.31 3.92
C ASN A 7 -8.45 -11.42 3.81
N HIS A 8 -9.07 -10.81 2.80
CA HIS A 8 -10.51 -10.85 2.57
C HIS A 8 -10.98 -12.08 1.77
N GLU A 9 -10.12 -12.59 0.90
CA GLU A 9 -10.37 -13.71 0.01
C GLU A 9 -10.01 -15.04 0.69
N GLY A 10 -8.89 -15.09 1.42
CA GLY A 10 -8.33 -16.37 1.85
C GLY A 10 -8.04 -17.31 0.67
N ARG A 11 -7.42 -18.47 0.91
CA ARG A 11 -7.09 -19.42 -0.17
C ARG A 11 -8.31 -20.05 -0.86
N SER A 12 -9.50 -19.96 -0.25
CA SER A 12 -10.67 -20.74 -0.66
C SER A 12 -11.90 -19.91 -1.02
N ARG A 13 -12.02 -18.64 -0.59
CA ARG A 13 -13.19 -17.84 -1.00
C ARG A 13 -12.94 -17.30 -2.40
N GLY A 14 -13.93 -17.49 -3.26
CA GLY A 14 -13.86 -17.05 -4.63
C GLY A 14 -13.19 -18.04 -5.59
N VAL A 15 -12.64 -19.19 -5.15
CA VAL A 15 -12.04 -20.18 -6.08
C VAL A 15 -13.01 -20.62 -7.18
N ALA A 16 -14.29 -20.78 -6.84
CA ALA A 16 -15.34 -21.13 -7.80
C ALA A 16 -15.57 -20.06 -8.90
N VAL A 17 -15.14 -18.82 -8.68
CA VAL A 17 -15.34 -17.67 -9.59
C VAL A 17 -14.03 -17.16 -10.18
N LEU A 18 -12.96 -17.15 -9.39
CA LEU A 18 -11.65 -16.55 -9.67
C LEU A 18 -10.58 -17.58 -10.04
N GLY A 19 -10.84 -18.88 -9.82
CA GLY A 19 -9.86 -19.95 -10.01
C GLY A 19 -8.91 -20.12 -8.83
N ALA A 20 -7.81 -20.85 -9.04
CA ALA A 20 -6.80 -21.09 -8.02
C ALA A 20 -6.16 -19.77 -7.55
N THR A 21 -5.95 -19.65 -6.24
CA THR A 21 -5.31 -18.49 -5.63
C THR A 21 -4.00 -18.88 -4.96
N HIS A 22 -3.06 -17.94 -4.94
CA HIS A 22 -1.74 -18.10 -4.37
C HIS A 22 -1.58 -17.15 -3.19
N GLU A 23 -0.91 -17.56 -2.11
CA GLU A 23 -0.53 -16.60 -1.06
C GLU A 23 0.56 -15.65 -1.54
N CYS A 24 1.47 -16.15 -2.36
CA CYS A 24 2.49 -15.38 -3.02
C CYS A 24 2.96 -16.07 -4.30
N LEU A 25 3.65 -15.31 -5.16
CA LEU A 25 4.20 -15.80 -6.41
C LEU A 25 5.54 -15.12 -6.67
N VAL A 26 6.54 -15.85 -7.13
CA VAL A 26 7.80 -15.24 -7.60
C VAL A 26 7.76 -15.06 -9.11
N ARG A 27 8.09 -13.84 -9.56
CA ARG A 27 8.25 -13.47 -10.97
C ARG A 27 9.41 -12.48 -11.10
N ASP A 28 10.37 -12.78 -11.97
CA ASP A 28 11.53 -11.90 -12.23
C ASP A 28 12.23 -11.40 -10.95
N ASP A 29 12.46 -12.32 -9.99
CA ASP A 29 13.04 -12.06 -8.66
C ASP A 29 12.22 -11.14 -7.73
N TRP A 30 10.97 -10.87 -8.09
CA TRP A 30 10.01 -10.19 -7.24
C TRP A 30 9.04 -11.18 -6.60
N LEU A 31 8.88 -11.07 -5.30
CA LEU A 31 7.81 -11.71 -4.55
C LEU A 31 6.53 -10.87 -4.67
N LEU A 32 5.55 -11.38 -5.40
CA LEU A 32 4.20 -10.83 -5.46
C LEU A 32 3.42 -11.39 -4.28
N MET A 33 2.90 -10.53 -3.41
CA MET A 33 2.09 -10.93 -2.26
C MET A 33 1.05 -9.86 -1.93
N HIS A 34 -0.01 -10.22 -1.20
CA HIS A 34 -1.02 -9.22 -0.85
C HIS A 34 -0.44 -8.12 0.05
N GLY A 35 0.27 -8.51 1.11
CA GLY A 35 0.99 -7.59 2.01
C GLY A 35 0.36 -7.39 3.39
N ASP A 36 -0.59 -8.24 3.78
CA ASP A 36 -1.18 -8.31 5.13
C ASP A 36 -0.22 -8.93 6.17
N ARG A 37 0.81 -9.66 5.72
CA ARG A 37 1.85 -10.25 6.58
C ARG A 37 3.24 -9.76 6.15
N PRO A 38 3.79 -8.73 6.81
CA PRO A 38 5.07 -8.15 6.45
C PRO A 38 6.20 -9.17 6.56
N THR A 39 6.81 -9.50 5.43
CA THR A 39 7.99 -10.36 5.33
C THR A 39 8.80 -9.94 4.11
N LEU A 40 10.03 -9.48 4.31
CA LEU A 40 10.87 -8.97 3.21
C LEU A 40 12.17 -9.77 3.09
N ASN A 41 12.10 -10.89 2.39
CA ASN A 41 13.27 -11.66 1.96
C ASN A 41 13.53 -11.37 0.48
N GLY A 42 14.32 -10.33 0.19
CA GLY A 42 14.60 -9.87 -1.18
C GLY A 42 13.73 -8.69 -1.61
N ARG A 43 13.12 -8.79 -2.80
CA ARG A 43 12.29 -7.75 -3.42
C ARG A 43 10.83 -8.18 -3.44
N ALA A 44 9.90 -7.27 -3.17
CA ALA A 44 8.47 -7.59 -3.15
C ALA A 44 7.59 -6.53 -3.81
N ILE A 45 6.44 -6.95 -4.33
CA ILE A 45 5.37 -6.08 -4.81
C ILE A 45 4.10 -6.41 -4.02
N ILE A 46 3.51 -5.41 -3.39
CA ILE A 46 2.34 -5.57 -2.50
C ILE A 46 1.22 -4.59 -2.82
N GLY A 47 -0.01 -4.96 -2.48
CA GLY A 47 -1.19 -4.09 -2.65
C GLY A 47 -1.74 -3.53 -1.33
N HIS A 48 -1.85 -4.38 -0.30
CA HIS A 48 -2.60 -4.22 0.95
C HIS A 48 -2.72 -2.81 1.54
N LEU A 49 -1.67 -2.00 1.49
CA LEU A 49 -1.63 -0.67 2.09
C LEU A 49 -2.48 0.37 1.35
N HIS A 50 -2.78 0.15 0.07
CA HIS A 50 -3.53 1.07 -0.80
C HIS A 50 -3.03 2.54 -0.68
N PRO A 51 -1.75 2.83 -0.97
CA PRO A 51 -1.19 4.17 -0.77
C PRO A 51 -1.87 5.23 -1.64
N SER A 52 -2.09 6.41 -1.06
CA SER A 52 -2.68 7.57 -1.73
C SER A 52 -2.12 8.91 -1.19
N ILE A 53 -2.38 10.01 -1.90
CA ILE A 53 -2.21 11.37 -1.39
C ILE A 53 -3.59 11.97 -1.21
N HIS A 54 -3.87 12.50 -0.03
CA HIS A 54 -5.16 13.17 0.24
C HIS A 54 -5.07 14.64 -0.16
N LEU A 55 -5.98 15.11 -1.01
CA LEU A 55 -5.96 16.49 -1.52
C LEU A 55 -6.80 17.46 -0.66
N GLY A 56 -7.55 16.93 0.32
CA GLY A 56 -8.51 17.67 1.12
C GLY A 56 -9.93 17.19 0.85
N GLY A 57 -10.86 17.44 1.78
CA GLY A 57 -12.22 16.89 1.71
C GLY A 57 -12.20 15.37 1.62
N ASP A 58 -12.95 14.82 0.67
CA ASP A 58 -13.01 13.38 0.33
C ASP A 58 -12.17 12.99 -0.89
N GLU A 59 -11.36 13.93 -1.41
CA GLU A 59 -10.53 13.69 -2.58
C GLU A 59 -9.17 13.07 -2.21
N SER A 60 -8.77 12.07 -3.01
CA SER A 60 -7.46 11.43 -2.92
C SER A 60 -6.99 10.96 -4.29
N VAL A 61 -5.68 10.90 -4.47
CA VAL A 61 -5.05 10.37 -5.67
C VAL A 61 -4.29 9.10 -5.30
N PRO A 62 -4.55 7.95 -5.96
CA PRO A 62 -3.77 6.74 -5.72
C PRO A 62 -2.31 6.97 -6.12
N VAL A 63 -1.37 6.41 -5.35
CA VAL A 63 0.05 6.53 -5.66
C VAL A 63 0.73 5.18 -5.63
N PHE A 64 1.82 5.02 -6.38
CA PHE A 64 2.79 3.97 -6.13
C PHE A 64 3.82 4.47 -5.12
N LEU A 65 4.24 3.57 -4.22
CA LEU A 65 5.47 3.74 -3.44
C LEU A 65 6.51 2.75 -3.97
N ALA A 66 7.72 3.19 -4.25
CA ALA A 66 8.75 2.33 -4.84
C ALA A 66 10.14 2.55 -4.24
N SER A 67 10.82 1.45 -3.91
CA SER A 67 12.26 1.36 -3.67
C SER A 67 12.84 0.19 -4.46
N ASP A 68 14.13 -0.03 -4.30
CA ASP A 68 14.80 -1.19 -4.88
C ASP A 68 14.29 -2.53 -4.30
N ARG A 69 13.71 -2.52 -3.09
CA ARG A 69 13.27 -3.71 -2.36
C ARG A 69 11.75 -3.86 -2.27
N LEU A 70 10.96 -2.80 -2.38
CA LEU A 70 9.50 -2.89 -2.27
C LEU A 70 8.82 -1.94 -3.23
N ILE A 71 7.79 -2.46 -3.91
CA ILE A 71 6.79 -1.65 -4.60
C ILE A 71 5.46 -1.87 -3.91
N VAL A 72 4.80 -0.78 -3.52
CA VAL A 72 3.43 -0.78 -3.03
C VAL A 72 2.55 -0.21 -4.12
N VAL A 73 1.64 -1.02 -4.66
CA VAL A 73 0.69 -0.61 -5.69
C VAL A 73 -0.56 -0.01 -5.07
N PRO A 74 -1.17 1.02 -5.69
CA PRO A 74 -2.42 1.57 -5.20
C PRO A 74 -3.57 0.56 -5.35
N ALA A 75 -4.66 0.81 -4.64
CA ALA A 75 -5.90 0.08 -4.88
C ALA A 75 -6.35 0.25 -6.35
N LEU A 76 -6.76 -0.86 -6.97
CA LEU A 76 -7.35 -0.83 -8.31
C LEU A 76 -8.76 -0.22 -8.31
N THR A 77 -9.42 -0.19 -7.15
CA THR A 77 -10.81 0.28 -7.03
C THR A 77 -10.85 1.73 -6.53
N PRO A 78 -11.78 2.55 -7.05
CA PRO A 78 -11.93 3.95 -6.61
C PRO A 78 -12.63 4.08 -5.25
N TYR A 79 -13.08 2.97 -4.66
CA TYR A 79 -13.93 2.99 -3.47
C TYR A 79 -13.16 3.09 -2.15
N SER A 80 -11.83 2.98 -2.18
CA SER A 80 -10.99 3.23 -1.01
C SER A 80 -10.21 4.52 -1.20
N ARG A 81 -10.37 5.45 -0.25
CA ARG A 81 -9.55 6.68 -0.14
C ARG A 81 -8.05 6.38 0.02
N GLY A 82 -7.71 5.14 0.40
CA GLY A 82 -6.33 4.71 0.59
C GLY A 82 -5.66 5.32 1.82
N LEU A 83 -4.46 4.84 2.10
CA LEU A 83 -3.61 5.31 3.20
C LEU A 83 -2.81 6.53 2.74
N ASP A 84 -2.99 7.69 3.39
CA ASP A 84 -2.22 8.89 3.05
C ASP A 84 -0.74 8.64 3.31
N VAL A 85 0.07 8.70 2.25
CA VAL A 85 1.52 8.43 2.33
C VAL A 85 2.26 9.42 3.23
N ARG A 86 1.68 10.58 3.51
CA ARG A 86 2.28 11.58 4.42
C ARG A 86 1.97 11.31 5.89
N SER A 87 0.98 10.46 6.19
CA SER A 87 0.54 10.16 7.55
C SER A 87 1.56 9.33 8.34
N ASN A 88 1.49 9.41 9.66
CA ASN A 88 2.27 8.54 10.54
C ASN A 88 1.83 7.07 10.44
N ASP A 89 0.55 6.81 10.18
CA ASP A 89 0.03 5.45 9.97
C ASP A 89 0.71 4.77 8.76
N CYS A 90 0.95 5.53 7.68
CA CYS A 90 1.74 5.02 6.56
C CYS A 90 3.18 4.70 6.97
N MET A 91 3.81 5.52 7.81
CA MET A 91 5.17 5.25 8.28
C MET A 91 5.23 3.98 9.12
N PHE A 92 4.30 3.81 10.06
CA PHE A 92 4.22 2.59 10.87
C PHE A 92 4.00 1.35 10.00
N ALA A 93 3.15 1.46 8.97
CA ALA A 93 2.94 0.37 8.03
C ALA A 93 4.22 0.03 7.24
N LEU A 94 4.97 1.03 6.77
CA LEU A 94 6.24 0.82 6.05
C LEU A 94 7.37 0.31 6.94
N GLU A 95 7.42 0.71 8.21
CA GLU A 95 8.41 0.21 9.17
C GLU A 95 8.29 -1.30 9.39
N ALA A 96 7.08 -1.85 9.32
CA ALA A 96 6.87 -3.30 9.39
C ALA A 96 7.53 -4.06 8.22
N TRP A 97 7.87 -3.36 7.13
CA TRP A 97 8.61 -3.87 5.98
C TRP A 97 10.11 -3.53 6.01
N ASP A 98 10.63 -3.02 7.13
CA ASP A 98 12.02 -2.55 7.28
C ASP A 98 12.40 -1.45 6.26
N LEU A 99 11.45 -0.58 5.92
CA LEU A 99 11.65 0.52 4.99
C LEU A 99 11.47 1.87 5.66
N ARG A 100 12.26 2.85 5.23
CA ARG A 100 12.15 4.24 5.70
C ARG A 100 11.68 5.13 4.56
N SER A 101 11.01 6.22 4.92
CA SER A 101 10.52 7.21 3.94
C SER A 101 11.59 7.78 3.00
N LYS A 102 12.84 7.87 3.44
CA LYS A 102 13.97 8.33 2.60
C LYS A 102 14.29 7.38 1.44
N ASP A 103 13.89 6.12 1.57
CA ASP A 103 14.19 5.04 0.62
C ASP A 103 13.08 4.90 -0.45
N MET A 104 11.99 5.66 -0.32
CA MET A 104 10.78 5.50 -1.13
C MET A 104 10.58 6.68 -2.09
N LYS A 105 10.30 6.36 -3.36
CA LYS A 105 9.79 7.27 -4.38
C LYS A 105 8.27 7.20 -4.42
N VAL A 106 7.63 8.34 -4.71
CA VAL A 106 6.18 8.46 -4.84
C VAL A 106 5.81 8.80 -6.27
N VAL A 107 4.92 8.01 -6.87
CA VAL A 107 4.41 8.27 -8.22
C VAL A 107 2.89 8.30 -8.16
N ALA A 108 2.29 9.46 -8.39
CA ALA A 108 0.84 9.58 -8.44
C ALA A 108 0.27 8.96 -9.72
N ALA A 109 -0.78 8.15 -9.55
CA ALA A 109 -1.48 7.47 -10.60
C ALA A 109 -2.83 8.15 -10.86
N SER A 110 -2.98 8.67 -12.07
CA SER A 110 -4.24 9.15 -12.63
C SER A 110 -4.32 8.61 -14.07
N PRO A 111 -5.14 9.16 -15.00
CA PRO A 111 -4.96 8.86 -16.43
C PRO A 111 -3.53 9.12 -16.95
N ARG A 112 -2.70 9.82 -16.18
CA ARG A 112 -1.25 9.98 -16.37
C ARG A 112 -0.51 9.66 -15.08
N LEU A 113 0.77 9.30 -15.22
CA LEU A 113 1.69 9.12 -14.08
C LEU A 113 2.44 10.43 -13.81
N PHE A 114 2.53 10.81 -12.54
CA PHE A 114 3.27 11.99 -12.09
C PHE A 114 4.31 11.58 -11.05
N ASP A 115 5.58 11.84 -11.34
CA ASP A 115 6.68 11.64 -10.39
C ASP A 115 6.67 12.77 -9.36
N LEU A 116 6.46 12.42 -8.10
CA LEU A 116 6.41 13.37 -6.99
C LEU A 116 7.70 13.36 -6.15
N GLY A 117 8.72 12.62 -6.60
CA GLY A 117 10.02 12.55 -5.93
C GLY A 117 10.01 11.65 -4.70
N LYS A 118 10.85 11.99 -3.72
CA LYS A 118 11.05 11.18 -2.52
C LYS A 118 9.95 11.39 -1.49
N LEU A 119 9.53 10.31 -0.84
CA LEU A 119 8.53 10.36 0.22
C LEU A 119 8.98 11.22 1.41
N SER A 120 10.28 11.22 1.73
CA SER A 120 10.82 12.11 2.76
C SER A 120 10.62 13.59 2.43
N ALA A 121 10.77 13.99 1.16
CA ALA A 121 10.61 15.38 0.73
C ALA A 121 9.14 15.83 0.83
N LEU A 122 8.22 14.98 0.36
CA LEU A 122 6.76 15.21 0.45
C LEU A 122 6.24 15.32 1.89
N ARG A 123 6.98 14.78 2.87
CA ARG A 123 6.63 14.87 4.30
C ARG A 123 7.23 16.10 4.99
N SER A 124 8.37 16.59 4.53
CA SER A 124 9.00 17.80 5.05
C SER A 124 8.32 19.08 4.57
N ASP A 125 7.63 19.03 3.43
CA ASP A 125 6.70 20.07 3.03
C ASP A 125 5.51 20.02 3.99
N HIS A 126 5.50 20.90 5.00
CA HIS A 126 4.42 21.07 5.97
C HIS A 126 3.12 21.51 5.27
N TYR A 127 2.45 20.60 4.57
CA TYR A 127 1.04 20.72 4.26
C TYR A 127 0.28 20.49 5.57
N GLY A 128 -0.48 21.51 5.97
CA GLY A 128 -1.09 21.66 7.29
C GLY A 128 -1.61 20.37 7.90
N ALA A 129 -1.30 20.18 9.18
CA ALA A 129 -1.93 19.19 10.02
C ALA A 129 -3.45 19.20 9.77
N ALA A 130 -3.96 18.19 9.07
CA ALA A 130 -5.37 17.91 9.14
C ALA A 130 -5.70 17.69 10.62
N PRO A 131 -6.77 18.32 11.15
CA PRO A 131 -7.13 18.13 12.55
C PRO A 131 -7.28 16.64 12.80
N SER A 132 -6.73 16.18 13.92
CA SER A 132 -6.92 14.84 14.45
C SER A 132 -8.41 14.61 14.68
N SER A 133 -9.16 14.31 13.63
CA SER A 133 -10.51 13.77 13.78
C SER A 133 -10.30 12.38 14.37
N GLY A 134 -10.70 12.25 15.63
CA GLY A 134 -10.54 11.04 16.44
C GLY A 134 -11.36 9.86 15.94
N ARG A 135 -11.25 9.50 14.66
CA ARG A 135 -11.57 8.16 14.18
C ARG A 135 -10.29 7.35 14.30
N ARG A 136 -10.21 6.56 15.39
CA ARG A 136 -9.35 5.38 15.44
C ARG A 136 -9.58 4.62 14.14
N TYR A 137 -8.60 4.62 13.24
CA TYR A 137 -8.56 3.61 12.20
C TYR A 137 -8.63 2.26 12.92
N SER A 138 -9.63 1.47 12.56
CA SER A 138 -9.85 0.15 13.10
C SER A 138 -8.55 -0.64 12.98
N ARG A 139 -8.12 -1.30 14.07
CA ARG A 139 -6.91 -2.16 14.14
C ARG A 139 -6.88 -3.29 13.09
N LYS A 140 -7.88 -3.41 12.23
CA LYS A 140 -7.99 -4.39 11.14
C LYS A 140 -6.85 -4.33 10.12
N PHE A 141 -6.20 -3.18 9.93
CA PHE A 141 -5.06 -3.06 9.00
C PHE A 141 -3.68 -3.37 9.63
N LEU A 142 -3.65 -3.61 10.94
CA LEU A 142 -2.40 -3.79 11.71
C LEU A 142 -2.41 -5.06 12.57
N GLN A 143 -3.47 -5.88 12.50
CA GLN A 143 -3.52 -7.13 13.22
C GLN A 143 -3.35 -8.30 12.25
N PRO A 144 -2.41 -9.22 12.50
CA PRO A 144 -2.44 -10.51 11.84
C PRO A 144 -3.70 -11.23 12.31
N ASP A 145 -4.63 -11.46 11.38
CA ASP A 145 -5.82 -12.26 11.67
C ASP A 145 -5.37 -13.69 12.05
N ARG A 146 -5.81 -14.12 13.24
CA ARG A 146 -5.63 -15.48 13.79
C ARG A 146 -6.36 -16.53 12.96
#